data_AF-A0A7C5YFU0-F1
#
_entry.id   AF-A0A7C5YFU0-F1
#
_cell.length_a   1.000
_cell.length_b   1.000
_cell.length_c   1.000
_cell.angle_alpha   90.00
_cell.angle_beta   90.00
_cell.angle_gamma   90.00
#
_symmetry.space_group_name_H-M   'P 1'
#
loop_
_entity.id
_entity.type
_entity.pdbx_description
1 polymer ?
#
loop_
_entity_poly.entity_id
_entity_poly.type
_entity_poly.pdbx_seq_one_letter_code
_entity_poly.pdbx_strand_id
1 'polypeptide(L)' 'VLRQRIGILPSAALSALLFAILHPQSLLGIPPLFIIGLWLSLLYEARMSIVGCIFAHALINLNSLTLLTFFIMLR' A
#
# COMPACT_ATOMS: atom_id res chain seq x y z
N VAL A 1 6.22 -0.13 -17.31
CA VAL A 1 7.47 0.54 -17.78
C VAL A 1 8.67 0.20 -16.89
N LEU A 2 8.65 0.53 -15.60
CA LEU A 2 9.76 0.24 -14.66
C LEU A 2 10.16 -1.24 -14.61
N ARG A 3 9.19 -2.15 -14.49
CA ARG A 3 9.45 -3.60 -14.41
C ARG A 3 10.23 -4.17 -15.60
N GLN A 4 10.09 -3.57 -16.78
CA GLN A 4 10.78 -4.00 -18.00
C GLN A 4 12.25 -3.56 -18.02
N ARG A 5 12.63 -2.57 -17.19
CA ARG A 5 13.98 -2.02 -17.15
C ARG A 5 14.82 -2.57 -16.00
N ILE A 6 14.22 -2.73 -14.82
CA ILE A 6 14.96 -3.13 -13.61
C ILE A 6 14.43 -4.42 -12.96
N GLY A 7 13.39 -5.03 -13.52
CA GLY A 7 12.76 -6.22 -12.96
C GLY A 7 11.64 -5.93 -11.96
N ILE A 8 10.91 -6.97 -11.56
CA ILE A 8 9.67 -6.86 -10.77
C ILE A 8 9.95 -6.33 -9.36
N LEU A 9 10.84 -7.00 -8.61
CA LEU A 9 11.06 -6.69 -7.20
C LEU A 9 11.58 -5.26 -6.94
N PRO A 10 12.63 -4.77 -7.62
CA PRO A 10 13.09 -3.40 -7.40
C PRO A 10 12.09 -2.35 -7.92
N SER A 11 11.28 -2.67 -8.95
CA SER A 11 10.19 -1.79 -9.38
C SER A 11 9.08 -1.71 -8.33
N ALA A 12 8.73 -2.84 -7.73
CA ALA A 12 7.74 -2.92 -6.66
C ALA A 12 8.20 -2.15 -5.42
N ALA A 13 9.46 -2.35 -5.00
CA ALA A 13 10.05 -1.64 -3.88
C ALA A 13 10.11 -0.12 -4.12
N LEU A 14 10.55 0.33 -5.30
CA LEU A 14 10.58 1.75 -5.62
C LEU A 14 9.17 2.37 -5.63
N SER A 15 8.21 1.68 -6.23
CA SER A 15 6.82 2.14 -6.28
C SER A 15 6.20 2.20 -4.88
N ALA A 16 6.48 1.20 -4.03
CA ALA A 16 6.03 1.14 -2.65
C ALA A 16 6.65 2.25 -1.78
N LEU A 17 7.92 2.57 -2.01
CA LEU A 17 8.61 3.66 -1.31
C LEU A 17 8.01 5.02 -1.68
N LEU A 18 7.78 5.27 -2.97
CA LEU A 18 7.13 6.49 -3.43
C LEU A 18 5.70 6.61 -2.88
N PHE A 19 4.95 5.50 -2.91
CA PHE A 19 3.63 5.42 -2.30
C PHE A 19 3.69 5.82 -0.81
N ALA A 20 4.59 5.23 -0.03
CA ALA A 20 4.69 5.50 1.40
C ALA A 20 5.09 6.95 1.70
N ILE A 21 6.09 7.51 1.00
CA ILE A 21 6.59 8.86 1.28
C ILE A 21 5.58 9.95 0.88
N LEU A 22 4.78 9.73 -0.16
CA LEU A 22 3.79 10.71 -0.63
C LEU A 22 2.51 10.75 0.21
N HIS A 23 2.25 9.74 1.04
CA HIS A 23 1.06 9.76 1.88
C HIS A 23 1.20 10.74 3.06
N PRO A 24 0.09 11.38 3.50
CA PRO A 24 0.11 12.40 4.54
C PRO A 24 0.09 11.81 5.97
N GLN A 25 1.16 11.10 6.34
CA GLN A 25 1.35 10.56 7.70
C GLN A 25 2.71 10.96 8.27
N SER A 26 2.93 10.64 9.56
CA SER A 26 4.23 10.81 10.20
C SER A 26 5.27 9.82 9.67
N LEU A 27 6.55 10.08 9.96
CA LEU A 27 7.66 9.17 9.61
C LEU A 27 7.43 7.73 10.08
N LEU A 28 6.75 7.53 11.22
CA LEU A 28 6.43 6.21 11.75
C LEU A 28 5.44 5.42 10.88
N GLY A 29 4.65 6.10 10.05
CA GLY A 29 3.72 5.47 9.11
C GLY A 29 4.37 5.02 7.79
N ILE A 30 5.63 5.40 7.52
CA ILE A 30 6.32 5.00 6.29
C ILE A 30 6.53 3.47 6.21
N PRO A 31 7.08 2.78 7.24
CA PRO A 31 7.26 1.33 7.18
C PRO A 31 5.98 0.52 6.88
N PRO A 32 4.85 0.73 7.58
CA PRO A 32 3.63 -0.03 7.28
C PRO A 32 3.07 0.29 5.88
N LEU A 33 3.11 1.54 5.43
CA LEU A 33 2.64 1.90 4.09
C LEU A 33 3.55 1.36 2.98
N PHE A 34 4.86 1.28 3.21
CA PHE A 34 5.78 0.63 2.30
C PHE A 34 5.43 -0.86 2.14
N ILE A 35 5.15 -1.56 3.25
CA ILE A 35 4.74 -2.96 3.22
C ILE A 35 3.42 -3.13 2.44
N ILE A 36 2.44 -2.26 2.69
CA ILE A 36 1.16 -2.26 1.95
C ILE A 36 1.39 -2.04 0.45
N GLY A 37 2.15 -1.01 0.08
CA GLY A 37 2.46 -0.70 -1.32
C GLY A 37 3.20 -1.83 -2.02
N LEU A 38 4.14 -2.48 -1.33
CA LEU A 38 4.88 -3.62 -1.85
C LEU A 38 3.95 -4.81 -2.07
N TRP A 39 3.10 -5.12 -1.09
CA TRP A 39 2.12 -6.20 -1.20
C TRP A 39 1.12 -5.98 -2.34
N LEU A 40 0.58 -4.77 -2.48
CA LEU A 40 -0.31 -4.41 -3.59
C LEU A 40 0.39 -4.53 -4.95
N SER A 41 1.65 -4.09 -5.05
CA SER A 41 2.43 -4.26 -6.28
C SER A 41 2.65 -5.72 -6.63
N LEU A 42 2.93 -6.58 -5.65
CA LEU A 42 3.12 -8.01 -5.88
C LEU A 42 1.79 -8.71 -6.21
N LEU A 43 0.69 -8.27 -5.61
CA LEU A 43 -0.66 -8.75 -5.95
C LEU A 43 -1.02 -8.42 -7.39
N TYR A 44 -0.70 -7.21 -7.85
CA TYR A 44 -0.86 -6.83 -9.25
C TYR A 44 -0.07 -7.76 -10.17
N GLU A 45 1.20 -8.04 -9.85
CA GLU A 45 2.03 -8.91 -10.70
C GLU A 45 1.54 -10.37 -10.68
N ALA A 46 1.03 -10.86 -9.54
CA ALA A 46 0.48 -12.21 -9.45
C ALA A 46 -0.86 -12.39 -10.19
N ARG A 47 -1.65 -11.32 -10.33
CA ARG A 47 -2.99 -11.37 -10.94
C ARG A 47 -3.09 -10.70 -12.30
N MET A 48 -2.08 -9.92 -12.67
CA MET A 48 -2.07 -9.03 -13.83
C MET A 48 -3.35 -8.17 -13.93
N SER A 49 -3.89 -7.79 -12.76
CA SER A 49 -5.17 -7.08 -12.66
C SER A 49 -5.13 -6.07 -11.52
N ILE A 50 -5.58 -4.85 -11.81
CA ILE A 50 -5.70 -3.79 -10.82
C ILE A 50 -6.93 -3.94 -9.92
N VAL A 51 -7.93 -4.73 -10.34
CA VAL A 51 -9.21 -4.86 -9.61
C VAL A 51 -8.97 -5.41 -8.21
N GLY A 52 -8.15 -6.46 -8.08
CA GLY A 52 -7.78 -7.02 -6.78
C GLY A 52 -7.05 -6.01 -5.89
N CYS A 53 -6.19 -5.17 -6.48
CA CYS A 53 -5.46 -4.13 -5.75
C CYS A 53 -6.39 -3.02 -5.27
N ILE A 54 -7.37 -2.62 -6.09
CA ILE A 54 -8.39 -1.61 -5.73
C ILE A 54 -9.18 -2.09 -4.52
N PHE A 55 -9.73 -3.31 -4.57
CA PHE A 55 -10.50 -3.85 -3.46
C PHE A 55 -9.65 -4.03 -2.20
N ALA A 56 -8.44 -4.58 -2.34
CA ALA A 56 -7.54 -4.76 -1.21
C ALA A 56 -7.17 -3.43 -0.54
N HIS A 57 -6.83 -2.41 -1.33
CA HIS A 57 -6.53 -1.07 -0.82
C HIS A 57 -7.75 -0.42 -0.16
N ALA A 58 -8.93 -0.51 -0.78
CA ALA A 58 -10.16 0.00 -0.20
C ALA A 58 -10.50 -0.66 1.16
N LEU A 59 -10.29 -1.97 1.28
CA LEU A 59 -10.49 -2.70 2.53
C LEU A 59 -9.49 -2.29 3.63
N ILE A 60 -8.22 -2.07 3.27
CA ILE A 60 -7.21 -1.54 4.20
C ILE A 60 -7.63 -0.16 4.71
N ASN A 61 -8.12 0.72 3.82
CA ASN A 61 -8.59 2.05 4.19
C ASN A 61 -9.82 1.97 5.11
N LEU A 62 -10.79 1.11 4.78
CA LEU A 62 -11.98 0.90 5.60
C LEU A 62 -11.62 0.37 6.99
N ASN A 63 -10.70 -0.61 7.08
CA ASN A 63 -10.22 -1.15 8.34
C ASN A 63 -9.53 -0.06 9.17
N SER A 64 -8.65 0.72 8.55
CA SER A 64 -7.91 1.82 9.21
C SER A 64 -8.86 2.87 9.77
N LEU A 65 -9.87 3.26 8.99
CA LEU A 65 -10.91 4.20 9.42
C LEU A 65 -11.75 3.63 10.56
N THR A 66 -12.13 2.35 10.49
CA THR A 66 -12.93 1.69 11.53
C THR A 66 -12.18 1.58 12.85
N LEU A 67 -10.89 1.24 12.81
CA LEU A 67 -10.05 1.21 14.01
C LEU A 67 -9.90 2.61 14.61
N LEU A 68 -9.64 3.62 13.77
CA LEU A 68 -9.53 5.00 14.23
C LEU A 68 -10.81 5.48 14.93
N THR A 69 -11.98 5.25 14.32
CA THR A 69 -13.27 5.65 14.92
C THR A 69 -13.57 4.88 16.20
N PHE A 70 -13.24 3.59 16.25
CA PHE A 70 -13.36 2.78 17.46
C PHE A 70 -12.51 3.33 18.61
N PHE A 71 -11.23 3.65 18.38
CA PHE A 71 -10.37 4.25 19.40
C PHE A 71 -10.85 5.64 19.85
N ILE A 72 -11.43 6.43 18.95
CA ILE A 72 -12.04 7.72 19.31
C ILE A 72 -13.24 7.53 20.24
N MET A 73 -14.08 6.52 19.99
CA MET A 73 -15.27 6.24 20.82
C MET A 73 -14.94 5.67 22.21
N LEU A 74 -13.78 5.03 22.36
CA LEU A 74 -13.31 4.47 23.64
C LEU A 74 -12.62 5.48 24.56
N ARG A 75 -12.32 6.68 24.05
CA ARG A 75 -11.62 7.74 24.79
C ARG A 75 -12.62 8.62 25.54
#